data_AF-A0A6V2B1M1-F1
#
_entry.id   AF-A0A6V2B1M1-F1
#
_cell.length_a   1.000
_cell.length_b   1.000
_cell.length_c   1.000
_cell.angle_alpha   90.00
_cell.angle_beta   90.00
_cell.angle_gamma   90.00
#
_symmetry.space_group_name_H-M   'P 1'
#
loop_
_entity.id
_entity.type
_entity.pdbx_description
1 polymer ?
#
loop_
_entity_poly.entity_id
_entity_poly.type
_entity_poly.pdbx_seq_one_letter_code
_entity_poly.pdbx_strand_id
1 'polypeptide(L)'
;MTQLVDDPVKASRGGWIFSQTNRDPLGSTDLRELYDKLSPGFTGRCTAPLLVDLKTRKIVSNESSDIVRMLNSVHMGKINSKERIELYPSELAKTIDETNAWVYELLNNGVYRCGFSTSQGAYDRASADVRQGLQKCEEILSKQPFLCGERFTESDLMLLPTVLRFDGAYSPLFKAGGVHVRLRDYPALFAWLQRCWDMDGVRDTIDLADATSSYYRQLFPLNAGGIIPTPITPEDIGLSS
;
A
#
# COMPACT_ATOMS: atom_id res chain seq x y z
N MET A 1 3.30 8.45 -15.04
CA MET A 1 3.45 8.42 -13.57
C MET A 1 4.93 8.57 -13.27
N THR A 2 5.33 9.45 -12.37
CA THR A 2 6.74 9.60 -11.98
C THR A 2 7.02 8.69 -10.79
N GLN A 3 8.04 7.84 -10.89
CA GLN A 3 8.46 6.96 -9.79
C GLN A 3 9.48 7.66 -8.90
N LEU A 4 9.34 7.49 -7.58
CA LEU A 4 10.22 8.02 -6.55
C LEU A 4 11.14 6.91 -6.04
N VAL A 5 12.32 7.28 -5.56
CA VAL A 5 13.29 6.37 -4.92
C VAL A 5 13.53 6.82 -3.49
N ASP A 6 13.81 5.86 -2.61
CA ASP A 6 14.07 6.10 -1.21
C ASP A 6 15.47 6.65 -0.91
N ASP A 7 15.53 7.68 -0.05
CA ASP A 7 16.74 8.26 0.52
C ASP A 7 16.61 8.33 2.06
N PRO A 8 17.21 7.36 2.78
CA PRO A 8 17.17 7.31 4.24
C PRO A 8 17.75 8.56 4.93
N VAL A 9 18.69 9.27 4.29
CA VAL A 9 19.30 10.51 4.84
C VAL A 9 18.28 11.65 4.87
N LYS A 10 17.30 11.63 3.95
CA LYS A 10 16.25 12.64 3.82
C LYS A 10 14.92 12.26 4.49
N ALA A 11 14.85 11.13 5.18
CA ALA A 11 13.61 10.56 5.73
C ALA A 11 12.88 11.43 6.76
N SER A 12 13.53 12.42 7.39
CA SER A 12 12.94 13.21 8.49
C SER A 12 11.68 13.99 8.12
N ARG A 13 11.52 14.41 6.85
CA ARG A 13 10.33 15.15 6.37
C ARG A 13 9.78 14.69 5.02
N GLY A 14 10.37 13.68 4.37
CA GLY A 14 9.97 13.21 3.05
C GLY A 14 11.16 12.59 2.33
N GLY A 15 11.51 11.35 2.69
CA GLY A 15 12.70 10.64 2.21
C GLY A 15 12.62 10.13 0.77
N TRP A 16 11.85 10.78 -0.09
CA TRP A 16 11.61 10.35 -1.47
C TRP A 16 12.27 11.32 -2.44
N ILE A 17 13.17 10.80 -3.27
CA ILE A 17 13.92 11.55 -4.28
C ILE A 17 13.42 11.21 -5.69
N PHE A 18 13.55 12.16 -6.61
CA PHE A 18 13.35 11.89 -8.03
C PHE A 18 14.64 11.33 -8.63
N SER A 19 14.55 10.19 -9.33
CA SER A 19 15.74 9.61 -9.96
C SER A 19 16.20 10.45 -11.16
N GLN A 20 17.44 10.23 -11.62
CA GLN A 20 17.94 10.93 -12.81
C GLN A 20 17.13 10.61 -14.08
N THR A 21 16.55 9.42 -14.13
CA THR A 21 15.75 8.91 -15.25
C THR A 21 14.26 9.26 -15.12
N ASN A 22 13.75 9.47 -13.91
CA ASN A 22 12.37 9.85 -13.61
C ASN A 22 12.35 11.18 -12.84
N ARG A 23 12.67 12.26 -13.54
CA ARG A 23 12.71 13.62 -12.97
C ARG A 23 11.31 14.18 -12.74
N ASP A 24 11.18 15.03 -11.73
CA ASP A 24 9.97 15.84 -11.55
C ASP A 24 9.78 16.79 -12.75
N PRO A 25 8.60 16.81 -13.39
CA PRO A 25 8.29 17.79 -14.44
C PRO A 25 8.34 19.25 -13.97
N LEU A 26 8.24 19.51 -12.67
CA LEU A 26 8.39 20.86 -12.10
C LEU A 26 9.82 21.16 -11.64
N GLY A 27 10.77 20.23 -11.82
CA GLY A 27 12.19 20.43 -11.59
C GLY A 27 12.68 20.25 -10.15
N SER A 28 11.85 19.75 -9.24
CA SER A 28 12.27 19.43 -7.87
C SER A 28 13.14 18.17 -7.83
N THR A 29 14.10 18.16 -6.90
CA THR A 29 15.05 17.03 -6.72
C THR A 29 14.53 15.97 -5.76
N ASP A 30 13.63 16.36 -4.85
CA ASP A 30 12.95 15.46 -3.93
C ASP A 30 11.51 15.91 -3.66
N LEU A 31 10.74 15.01 -3.03
CA LEU A 31 9.33 15.24 -2.76
C LEU A 31 9.13 16.41 -1.80
N ARG A 32 10.03 16.60 -0.84
CA ARG A 32 9.97 17.73 0.09
C ARG A 32 10.09 19.06 -0.66
N GLU A 33 11.06 19.20 -1.56
CA GLU A 33 11.23 20.39 -2.37
C GLU A 33 9.96 20.68 -3.20
N LEU A 34 9.30 19.64 -3.72
CA LEU A 34 8.04 19.78 -4.42
C LEU A 34 6.91 20.30 -3.51
N TYR A 35 6.80 19.79 -2.29
CA TYR A 35 5.85 20.31 -1.29
C TYR A 35 6.17 21.75 -0.90
N ASP A 36 7.42 22.07 -0.59
CA ASP A 36 7.85 23.42 -0.22
C ASP A 36 7.54 24.43 -1.35
N LYS A 37 7.64 23.98 -2.61
CA LYS A 37 7.32 24.78 -3.81
C LYS A 37 5.82 24.97 -4.04
N LEU A 38 5.01 23.92 -3.87
CA LEU A 38 3.58 23.92 -4.24
C LEU A 38 2.64 24.24 -3.07
N SER A 39 3.11 24.09 -1.83
CA SER A 39 2.37 24.37 -0.59
C SER A 39 3.29 25.03 0.45
N PRO A 40 3.69 26.30 0.23
CA PRO A 40 4.57 27.01 1.16
C PRO A 40 3.97 27.06 2.57
N GLY A 41 4.77 26.67 3.57
CA GLY A 41 4.35 26.65 4.97
C GLY A 41 3.71 25.34 5.44
N PHE A 42 3.64 24.30 4.60
CA PHE A 42 3.20 22.97 5.03
C PHE A 42 4.12 22.39 6.12
N THR A 43 3.52 22.01 7.25
CA THR A 43 4.24 21.49 8.43
C THR A 43 4.11 19.98 8.62
N GLY A 44 3.31 19.29 7.79
CA GLY A 44 3.14 17.85 7.83
C GLY A 44 4.32 17.07 7.22
N ARG A 45 4.15 15.74 7.16
CA ARG A 45 5.06 14.85 6.42
C ARG A 45 4.79 14.97 4.92
N CYS A 46 5.83 15.10 4.11
CA CYS A 46 5.72 15.11 2.65
C CYS A 46 5.66 13.66 2.17
N THR A 47 4.46 13.15 1.87
CA THR A 47 4.21 11.73 1.62
C THR A 47 3.86 11.45 0.16
N ALA A 48 4.23 10.27 -0.32
CA ALA A 48 3.66 9.69 -1.52
C ALA A 48 2.45 8.79 -1.15
N PRO A 49 1.46 8.60 -2.03
CA PRO A 49 1.32 9.24 -3.35
C PRO A 49 0.99 10.74 -3.27
N LEU A 50 1.36 11.50 -4.31
CA LEU A 50 1.05 12.93 -4.44
C LEU A 50 0.43 13.20 -5.83
N LEU A 51 -0.82 13.64 -5.85
CA LEU A 51 -1.50 14.08 -7.07
C LEU A 51 -1.31 15.58 -7.26
N VAL A 52 -0.71 15.98 -8.38
CA VAL A 52 -0.41 17.38 -8.72
C VAL A 52 -1.07 17.76 -10.03
N ASP A 53 -1.78 18.89 -10.05
CA ASP A 53 -2.20 19.53 -11.29
C ASP A 53 -1.05 20.37 -11.85
N LEU A 54 -0.45 19.89 -12.95
CA LEU A 54 0.68 20.56 -13.60
C LEU A 54 0.31 21.88 -14.29
N LYS A 55 -0.97 22.09 -14.64
CA LYS A 55 -1.41 23.34 -15.28
C LYS A 55 -1.48 24.47 -14.26
N THR A 56 -2.13 24.20 -13.12
CA THR A 56 -2.28 25.20 -12.05
C THR A 56 -1.12 25.19 -11.05
N ARG A 57 -0.25 24.17 -11.13
CA ARG A 57 0.88 23.93 -10.21
C ARG A 57 0.39 23.88 -8.76
N LYS A 58 -0.59 23.02 -8.49
CA LYS A 58 -1.17 22.82 -7.17
C LYS A 58 -1.18 21.34 -6.81
N ILE A 59 -0.92 21.06 -5.54
CA ILE A 59 -1.22 19.75 -4.96
C ILE A 59 -2.74 19.61 -4.91
N VAL A 60 -3.26 18.53 -5.52
CA VAL A 60 -4.69 18.19 -5.51
C VAL A 60 -5.01 17.35 -4.29
N SER A 61 -4.25 16.28 -4.06
CA SER A 61 -4.39 15.42 -2.88
C SER A 61 -3.09 14.64 -2.64
N ASN A 62 -2.81 14.34 -1.37
CA ASN A 62 -1.83 13.34 -0.95
C ASN A 62 -2.46 12.20 -0.14
N GLU A 63 -3.79 12.11 -0.16
CA GLU A 63 -4.54 11.03 0.46
C GLU A 63 -4.88 9.96 -0.59
N SER A 64 -4.36 8.76 -0.38
CA SER A 64 -4.46 7.64 -1.32
C SER A 64 -5.91 7.22 -1.60
N SER A 65 -6.77 7.19 -0.57
CA SER A 65 -8.19 6.82 -0.73
C SER A 65 -8.93 7.83 -1.60
N ASP A 66 -8.66 9.12 -1.40
CA ASP A 66 -9.26 10.19 -2.18
C ASP A 66 -8.79 10.14 -3.64
N ILE A 67 -7.49 9.90 -3.86
CA ILE A 67 -6.93 9.74 -5.21
C ILE A 67 -7.58 8.56 -5.94
N VAL A 68 -7.76 7.41 -5.28
CA VAL A 68 -8.44 6.25 -5.87
C VAL A 68 -9.87 6.61 -6.28
N ARG A 69 -10.64 7.27 -5.40
CA ARG A 69 -12.02 7.71 -5.70
C ARG A 69 -12.06 8.72 -6.84
N MET A 70 -11.13 9.68 -6.86
CA MET A 70 -11.00 10.65 -7.95
C MET A 70 -10.74 9.93 -9.28
N LEU A 71 -9.76 9.02 -9.33
CA LEU A 71 -9.43 8.25 -10.53
C LEU A 71 -10.60 7.36 -11.00
N ASN A 72 -11.35 6.77 -10.07
CA ASN A 72 -12.56 5.98 -10.40
C ASN A 72 -13.69 6.84 -10.99
N SER A 73 -13.81 8.10 -10.55
CA SER A 73 -14.85 9.02 -11.02
C SER A 73 -14.52 9.71 -12.36
N VAL A 74 -13.23 9.89 -12.67
CA VAL A 74 -12.82 10.55 -13.91
C VAL A 74 -13.08 9.61 -15.08
N HIS A 75 -13.91 10.07 -16.02
CA HIS A 75 -14.05 9.41 -17.30
C HIS A 75 -12.73 9.57 -18.07
N MET A 76 -11.89 8.54 -18.03
CA MET A 76 -10.68 8.46 -18.86
C MET A 76 -11.11 8.22 -20.31
N GLY A 77 -11.75 9.22 -20.94
CA GLY A 77 -12.34 9.16 -22.30
C GLY A 77 -11.34 8.95 -23.45
N LYS A 78 -10.14 8.47 -23.15
CA LYS A 78 -9.08 8.07 -24.08
C LYS A 78 -8.47 6.70 -23.78
N ILE A 79 -8.85 6.03 -22.69
CA ILE A 79 -8.47 4.64 -22.50
C ILE A 79 -9.45 3.82 -23.34
N ASN A 80 -8.93 3.16 -24.37
CA ASN A 80 -9.66 2.30 -25.31
C ASN A 80 -10.23 1.02 -24.63
N SER A 81 -10.69 1.08 -23.38
CA SER A 81 -11.42 -0.05 -22.77
C SER A 81 -12.90 0.11 -23.13
N LYS A 82 -13.46 -0.92 -23.76
CA LYS A 82 -14.90 -1.01 -24.07
C LYS A 82 -15.77 -1.07 -22.80
N GLU A 83 -15.17 -1.25 -21.64
CA GLU A 83 -15.85 -1.36 -20.35
C GLU A 83 -15.26 -0.36 -19.35
N ARG A 84 -16.14 0.35 -18.65
CA ARG A 84 -15.81 1.25 -17.56
C ARG A 84 -15.44 0.40 -16.35
N ILE A 85 -14.19 0.50 -15.89
CA ILE A 85 -13.80 -0.04 -14.59
C ILE A 85 -14.54 0.80 -13.53
N GLU A 86 -15.34 0.14 -12.70
CA GLU A 86 -16.10 0.75 -11.60
C GLU A 86 -15.71 0.04 -10.31
N LEU A 87 -14.84 0.67 -9.52
CA LEU A 87 -14.34 0.16 -8.25
C LEU A 87 -15.23 0.55 -7.06
N TYR A 88 -16.16 1.49 -7.25
CA TYR A 88 -17.08 1.98 -6.24
C TYR A 88 -18.53 2.01 -6.75
N PRO A 89 -19.10 0.85 -7.12
CA PRO A 89 -20.47 0.79 -7.60
C PRO A 89 -21.47 1.13 -6.48
N SER A 90 -22.50 1.90 -6.81
CA SER A 90 -23.46 2.45 -5.83
C SER A 90 -24.16 1.40 -4.98
N GLU A 91 -24.42 0.22 -5.54
CA GLU A 91 -25.08 -0.89 -4.87
C GLU A 91 -24.20 -1.58 -3.82
N LEU A 92 -22.86 -1.42 -3.90
CA LEU A 92 -21.90 -1.95 -2.93
C LEU A 92 -21.31 -0.86 -2.03
N ALA A 93 -21.63 0.41 -2.25
CA ALA A 93 -21.03 1.56 -1.59
C ALA A 93 -20.92 1.40 -0.06
N LYS A 94 -22.04 1.05 0.59
CA LYS A 94 -22.07 0.83 2.06
C LYS A 94 -21.14 -0.31 2.48
N THR A 95 -21.19 -1.44 1.77
CA THR A 95 -20.35 -2.61 2.07
C THR A 95 -18.87 -2.30 1.87
N ILE A 96 -18.52 -1.52 0.85
CA ILE A 96 -17.16 -1.07 0.58
C ILE A 96 -16.66 -0.16 1.69
N ASP A 97 -17.45 0.85 2.08
CA ASP A 97 -17.05 1.80 3.13
C ASP A 97 -16.85 1.09 4.48
N GLU A 98 -17.78 0.20 4.85
CA GLU A 98 -17.64 -0.64 6.04
C GLU A 98 -16.42 -1.56 5.95
N THR A 99 -16.15 -2.12 4.76
CA THR A 99 -15.01 -3.00 4.53
C THR A 99 -13.68 -2.28 4.67
N ASN A 100 -13.56 -1.13 4.01
CA ASN A 100 -12.36 -0.31 4.03
C ASN A 100 -12.04 0.19 5.43
N ALA A 101 -13.06 0.53 6.23
CA ALA A 101 -12.85 0.98 7.60
C ALA A 101 -12.12 -0.07 8.44
N TRP A 102 -12.60 -1.32 8.44
CA TRP A 102 -11.94 -2.37 9.23
C TRP A 102 -10.64 -2.86 8.57
N VAL A 103 -10.54 -2.89 7.23
CA VAL A 103 -9.28 -3.22 6.55
C VAL A 103 -8.21 -2.20 6.92
N TYR A 104 -8.55 -0.92 6.97
CA TYR A 104 -7.62 0.13 7.37
C TYR A 104 -7.20 -0.04 8.83
N GLU A 105 -8.16 -0.15 9.74
CA GLU A 105 -7.90 -0.20 11.18
C GLU A 105 -7.11 -1.45 11.58
N LEU A 106 -7.53 -2.63 11.09
CA LEU A 106 -7.00 -3.92 11.51
C LEU A 106 -5.76 -4.33 10.71
N LEU A 107 -5.64 -3.95 9.44
CA LEU A 107 -4.56 -4.40 8.55
C LEU A 107 -3.67 -3.25 8.10
N ASN A 108 -4.16 -2.34 7.25
CA ASN A 108 -3.30 -1.37 6.58
C ASN A 108 -2.54 -0.48 7.57
N ASN A 109 -3.21 0.02 8.61
CA ASN A 109 -2.58 0.74 9.72
C ASN A 109 -2.16 -0.22 10.85
N GLY A 110 -2.86 -1.35 11.02
CA GLY A 110 -2.57 -2.35 12.05
C GLY A 110 -1.14 -2.88 12.01
N VAL A 111 -0.60 -3.15 10.82
CA VAL A 111 0.81 -3.59 10.65
C VAL A 111 1.81 -2.53 11.10
N TYR A 112 1.57 -1.25 10.80
CA TYR A 112 2.42 -0.14 11.25
C TYR A 112 2.31 0.10 12.75
N ARG A 113 1.10 -0.06 13.32
CA ARG A 113 0.90 -0.03 14.77
C ARG A 113 1.71 -1.13 15.46
N CYS A 114 1.85 -2.31 14.86
CA CYS A 114 2.76 -3.35 15.35
C CYS A 114 4.21 -2.87 15.28
N GLY A 115 4.66 -2.46 14.09
CA GLY A 115 6.05 -2.10 13.83
C GLY A 115 6.56 -0.97 14.71
N PHE A 116 5.76 0.09 14.90
CA PHE A 116 6.15 1.28 15.66
C PHE A 116 5.71 1.27 17.12
N SER A 117 5.20 0.15 17.63
CA SER A 117 4.86 0.05 19.05
C SER A 117 6.10 0.20 19.94
N THR A 118 5.99 1.06 20.95
CA THR A 118 7.05 1.32 21.93
C THR A 118 6.82 0.63 23.28
N SER A 119 5.74 -0.15 23.41
CA SER A 119 5.43 -0.95 24.60
C SER A 119 4.82 -2.29 24.21
N GLN A 120 5.05 -3.32 25.03
CA GLN A 120 4.54 -4.67 24.80
C GLN A 120 3.01 -4.70 24.69
N GLY A 121 2.30 -4.04 25.61
CA GLY A 121 0.84 -4.04 25.59
C GLY A 121 0.23 -3.33 24.37
N ALA A 122 0.89 -2.29 23.82
CA ALA A 122 0.44 -1.66 22.58
C ALA A 122 0.66 -2.59 21.38
N TYR A 123 1.82 -3.26 21.34
CA TYR A 123 2.13 -4.25 20.32
C TYR A 123 1.16 -5.43 20.38
N ASP A 124 0.87 -5.99 21.55
CA ASP A 124 0.01 -7.17 21.70
C ASP A 124 -1.40 -6.90 21.17
N ARG A 125 -1.94 -5.71 21.43
CA ARG A 125 -3.23 -5.27 20.88
C ARG A 125 -3.18 -5.13 19.36
N ALA A 126 -2.20 -4.40 18.83
CA ALA A 126 -2.06 -4.23 17.38
C ALA A 126 -1.85 -5.57 16.66
N SER A 127 -1.06 -6.47 17.25
CA SER A 127 -0.80 -7.81 16.73
C SER A 127 -2.07 -8.66 16.74
N ALA A 128 -2.90 -8.55 17.79
CA ALA A 128 -4.22 -9.18 17.83
C ALA A 128 -5.17 -8.62 16.77
N ASP A 129 -5.21 -7.30 16.59
CA ASP A 129 -6.00 -6.63 15.54
C ASP A 129 -5.62 -7.14 14.15
N VAL A 130 -4.32 -7.27 13.85
CA VAL A 130 -3.85 -7.82 12.57
C VAL A 130 -4.31 -9.27 12.37
N ARG A 131 -4.17 -10.14 13.39
CA ARG A 131 -4.67 -11.53 13.29
C ARG A 131 -6.18 -11.57 13.05
N GLN A 132 -6.93 -10.69 13.72
CA GLN A 132 -8.37 -10.57 13.52
C GLN A 132 -8.71 -10.13 12.09
N GLY A 133 -7.98 -9.15 11.55
CA GLY A 133 -8.15 -8.68 10.17
C GLY A 133 -7.89 -9.80 9.14
N LEU A 134 -6.79 -10.54 9.29
CA LEU A 134 -6.45 -11.65 8.40
C LEU A 134 -7.49 -12.77 8.46
N GLN A 135 -7.94 -13.13 9.68
CA GLN A 135 -8.99 -14.11 9.88
C GLN A 135 -10.32 -13.67 9.25
N LYS A 136 -10.67 -12.39 9.36
CA LYS A 136 -11.88 -11.84 8.74
C LYS A 136 -11.80 -11.87 7.21
N CYS A 137 -10.65 -11.55 6.62
CA CYS A 137 -10.40 -11.73 5.19
C CYS A 137 -10.62 -13.19 4.79
N GLU A 138 -10.02 -14.15 5.51
CA GLU A 138 -10.15 -15.58 5.23
C GLU A 138 -11.61 -16.06 5.28
N GLU A 139 -12.36 -15.65 6.30
CA GLU A 139 -13.78 -16.02 6.46
C GLU A 139 -14.68 -15.46 5.35
N ILE A 140 -14.39 -14.25 4.86
CA ILE A 140 -15.11 -13.66 3.73
C ILE A 140 -14.71 -14.37 2.44
N LEU A 141 -13.41 -14.45 2.16
CA LEU A 141 -12.87 -14.94 0.89
C LEU A 141 -13.05 -16.46 0.71
N SER A 142 -13.31 -17.20 1.78
CA SER A 142 -13.70 -18.62 1.69
C SER A 142 -15.08 -18.83 1.06
N LYS A 143 -15.90 -17.78 0.96
CA LYS A 143 -17.29 -17.84 0.48
C LYS A 143 -17.50 -17.10 -0.84
N GLN A 144 -16.59 -16.22 -1.23
CA GLN A 144 -16.71 -15.31 -2.37
C GLN A 144 -15.32 -14.91 -2.90
N PRO A 145 -15.20 -14.53 -4.17
CA PRO A 145 -13.88 -14.32 -4.78
C PRO A 145 -13.18 -13.03 -4.32
N PHE A 146 -13.93 -12.00 -3.89
CA PHE A 146 -13.42 -10.67 -3.49
C PHE A 146 -14.06 -10.19 -2.19
N LEU A 147 -13.54 -9.13 -1.57
CA LEU A 147 -13.98 -8.69 -0.23
C LEU A 147 -15.44 -8.21 -0.19
N CYS A 148 -15.95 -7.65 -1.28
CA CYS A 148 -17.32 -7.09 -1.36
C CYS A 148 -18.25 -7.87 -2.29
N GLY A 149 -17.87 -9.08 -2.72
CA GLY A 149 -18.73 -10.02 -3.45
C GLY A 149 -18.01 -10.64 -4.64
N GLU A 150 -18.71 -10.69 -5.78
CA GLU A 150 -18.24 -11.31 -7.03
C GLU A 150 -17.33 -10.40 -7.87
N ARG A 151 -17.24 -9.11 -7.55
CA ARG A 151 -16.48 -8.12 -8.31
C ARG A 151 -15.35 -7.55 -7.48
N PHE A 152 -14.22 -7.29 -8.14
CA PHE A 152 -13.11 -6.55 -7.56
C PHE A 152 -13.54 -5.09 -7.34
N THR A 153 -13.40 -4.61 -6.11
CA THR A 153 -13.73 -3.22 -5.74
C THR A 153 -12.49 -2.52 -5.22
N GLU A 154 -12.64 -1.24 -4.84
CA GLU A 154 -11.57 -0.55 -4.15
C GLU A 154 -11.15 -1.22 -2.84
N SER A 155 -12.01 -2.01 -2.19
CA SER A 155 -11.62 -2.71 -0.96
C SER A 155 -10.50 -3.70 -1.22
N ASP A 156 -10.58 -4.42 -2.34
CA ASP A 156 -9.52 -5.33 -2.75
C ASP A 156 -8.25 -4.55 -3.14
N LEU A 157 -8.41 -3.43 -3.88
CA LEU A 157 -7.30 -2.54 -4.24
C LEU A 157 -6.58 -1.97 -3.02
N MET A 158 -7.31 -1.63 -1.96
CA MET A 158 -6.75 -1.07 -0.72
C MET A 158 -6.12 -2.14 0.17
N LEU A 159 -6.52 -3.42 0.04
CA LEU A 159 -5.94 -4.53 0.78
C LEU A 159 -4.66 -5.06 0.11
N LEU A 160 -4.65 -5.15 -1.23
CA LEU A 160 -3.61 -5.82 -2.02
C LEU A 160 -2.17 -5.37 -1.68
N PRO A 161 -1.88 -4.06 -1.56
CA PRO A 161 -0.53 -3.60 -1.26
C PRO A 161 -0.07 -4.02 0.15
N THR A 162 -1.00 -4.20 1.09
CA THR A 162 -0.69 -4.69 2.45
C THR A 162 -0.36 -6.16 2.43
N VAL A 163 -1.15 -6.96 1.73
CA VAL A 163 -0.96 -8.42 1.61
C VAL A 163 0.37 -8.71 0.90
N LEU A 164 0.65 -8.12 -0.26
CA LEU A 164 1.90 -8.35 -0.99
C LEU A 164 3.18 -8.10 -0.16
N ARG A 165 3.14 -7.14 0.77
CA ARG A 165 4.28 -6.77 1.63
C ARG A 165 4.34 -7.57 2.93
N PHE A 166 3.34 -8.39 3.22
CA PHE A 166 3.17 -9.00 4.53
C PHE A 166 4.32 -9.94 4.88
N ASP A 167 4.59 -10.94 4.03
CA ASP A 167 5.60 -11.96 4.31
C ASP A 167 7.04 -11.43 4.19
N GLY A 168 7.27 -10.42 3.34
CA GLY A 168 8.59 -9.81 3.12
C GLY A 168 9.00 -8.74 4.12
N ALA A 169 8.03 -7.98 4.67
CA ALA A 169 8.31 -6.86 5.55
C ALA A 169 7.51 -6.89 6.85
N TYR A 170 6.18 -7.00 6.80
CA TYR A 170 5.37 -6.79 8.00
C TYR A 170 5.47 -7.91 9.04
N SER A 171 5.40 -9.17 8.63
CA SER A 171 5.60 -10.30 9.54
C SER A 171 7.02 -10.33 10.12
N PRO A 172 8.11 -10.27 9.31
CA PRO A 172 9.47 -10.38 9.86
C PRO A 172 9.97 -9.12 10.57
N LEU A 173 9.78 -7.91 10.00
CA LEU A 173 10.30 -6.67 10.57
C LEU A 173 9.37 -6.10 11.66
N PHE A 174 8.07 -5.99 11.35
CA PHE A 174 7.09 -5.41 12.28
C PHE A 174 6.54 -6.42 13.29
N LYS A 175 6.80 -7.73 13.09
CA LYS A 175 6.21 -8.81 13.89
C LYS A 175 4.67 -8.78 13.82
N ALA A 176 4.13 -8.30 12.71
CA ALA A 176 2.70 -8.10 12.54
C ALA A 176 1.96 -9.44 12.61
N GLY A 177 1.00 -9.56 13.54
CA GLY A 177 0.31 -10.82 13.83
C GLY A 177 1.15 -11.89 14.55
N GLY A 178 2.46 -11.68 14.68
CA GLY A 178 3.43 -12.63 15.23
C GLY A 178 4.37 -13.18 14.14
N VAL A 179 5.63 -13.44 14.50
CA VAL A 179 6.73 -13.78 13.55
C VAL A 179 6.54 -15.07 12.74
N HIS A 180 5.55 -15.88 13.09
CA HIS A 180 5.25 -17.15 12.42
C HIS A 180 4.06 -17.06 11.46
N VAL A 181 3.31 -15.94 11.50
CA VAL A 181 2.15 -15.76 10.63
C VAL A 181 2.62 -15.49 9.21
N ARG A 182 2.13 -16.30 8.27
CA ARG A 182 2.39 -16.17 6.84
C ARG A 182 1.08 -16.19 6.07
N LEU A 183 1.08 -15.56 4.90
CA LEU A 183 -0.15 -15.53 4.08
C LEU A 183 -0.62 -16.91 3.62
N ARG A 184 0.31 -17.84 3.36
CA ARG A 184 -0.02 -19.23 3.01
C ARG A 184 -0.79 -19.98 4.10
N ASP A 185 -0.84 -19.48 5.33
CA ASP A 185 -1.61 -20.06 6.42
C ASP A 185 -3.12 -19.73 6.27
N TYR A 186 -3.47 -18.82 5.35
CA TYR A 186 -4.82 -18.37 5.02
C TYR A 186 -5.16 -18.72 3.56
N PRO A 187 -5.63 -19.94 3.28
CA PRO A 187 -5.75 -20.45 1.91
C PRO A 187 -6.72 -19.65 1.04
N ALA A 188 -7.84 -19.13 1.58
CA ALA A 188 -8.77 -18.34 0.79
C ALA A 188 -8.24 -16.94 0.48
N LEU A 189 -7.58 -16.30 1.45
CA LEU A 189 -6.86 -15.04 1.23
C LEU A 189 -5.71 -15.21 0.24
N PHE A 190 -4.99 -16.32 0.31
CA PHE A 190 -3.93 -16.63 -0.64
C PHE A 190 -4.48 -16.84 -2.07
N ALA A 191 -5.60 -17.55 -2.22
CA ALA A 191 -6.26 -17.71 -3.51
C ALA A 191 -6.77 -16.37 -4.07
N TRP A 192 -7.24 -15.46 -3.20
CA TRP A 192 -7.57 -14.07 -3.58
C TRP A 192 -6.34 -13.31 -4.08
N LEU A 193 -5.21 -13.43 -3.38
CA LEU A 193 -3.96 -12.77 -3.79
C LEU A 193 -3.52 -13.25 -5.18
N GLN A 194 -3.59 -14.55 -5.45
CA GLN A 194 -3.30 -15.12 -6.77
C GLN A 194 -4.23 -14.53 -7.85
N ARG A 195 -5.54 -14.48 -7.60
CA ARG A 195 -6.50 -13.85 -8.52
C ARG A 195 -6.16 -12.40 -8.81
N CYS A 196 -5.79 -11.61 -7.79
CA CYS A 196 -5.38 -10.22 -7.97
C CYS A 196 -4.05 -10.10 -8.74
N TRP A 197 -3.09 -10.96 -8.46
CA TRP A 197 -1.79 -10.99 -9.13
C TRP A 197 -1.88 -11.31 -10.63
N ASP A 198 -2.88 -12.11 -11.01
CA ASP A 198 -3.14 -12.50 -12.39
C ASP A 198 -3.96 -11.46 -13.18
N MET A 199 -4.38 -10.35 -12.55
CA MET A 199 -5.04 -9.26 -13.27
C MET A 199 -4.06 -8.47 -14.14
N ASP A 200 -4.50 -8.11 -15.34
CA ASP A 200 -3.70 -7.35 -16.31
C ASP A 200 -3.11 -6.07 -15.69
N GLY A 201 -1.79 -5.92 -15.81
CA GLY A 201 -1.04 -4.75 -15.36
C GLY A 201 -0.74 -4.71 -13.86
N VAL A 202 -1.28 -5.61 -13.02
CA VAL A 202 -0.97 -5.60 -11.57
C VAL A 202 0.51 -5.87 -11.32
N ARG A 203 1.09 -6.87 -11.98
CA ARG A 203 2.50 -7.26 -11.82
C ARG A 203 3.46 -6.10 -12.14
N ASP A 204 3.13 -5.29 -13.14
CA ASP A 204 3.92 -4.12 -13.55
C ASP A 204 3.92 -2.98 -12.52
N THR A 205 3.02 -3.02 -11.53
CA THR A 205 2.90 -2.00 -10.47
C THR A 205 3.64 -2.36 -9.18
N ILE A 206 4.20 -3.57 -9.08
CA ILE A 206 4.73 -4.12 -7.84
C ILE A 206 6.18 -4.52 -8.02
N ASP A 207 7.06 -3.83 -7.30
CA ASP A 207 8.44 -4.28 -7.08
C ASP A 207 8.56 -4.78 -5.64
N LEU A 208 8.45 -6.10 -5.44
CA LEU A 208 8.54 -6.72 -4.11
C LEU A 208 9.93 -6.56 -3.48
N ALA A 209 10.97 -6.51 -4.32
CA ALA A 209 12.34 -6.38 -3.86
C ALA A 209 12.61 -4.96 -3.35
N ASP A 210 12.20 -3.95 -4.11
CA ASP A 210 12.26 -2.55 -3.70
C ASP A 210 11.38 -2.28 -2.48
N ALA A 211 10.14 -2.78 -2.49
CA ALA A 211 9.24 -2.66 -1.34
C ALA A 211 9.87 -3.24 -0.07
N THR A 212 10.45 -4.44 -0.13
CA THR A 212 11.14 -5.04 1.03
C THR A 212 12.35 -4.20 1.45
N SER A 213 13.23 -3.87 0.50
CA SER A 213 14.44 -3.08 0.77
C SER A 213 14.12 -1.72 1.41
N SER A 214 13.06 -1.04 0.96
CA SER A 214 12.55 0.22 1.51
C SER A 214 12.34 0.14 3.02
N TYR A 215 11.54 -0.82 3.51
CA TYR A 215 11.23 -0.97 4.94
C TYR A 215 12.49 -1.20 5.78
N TYR A 216 13.40 -2.05 5.32
CA TYR A 216 14.62 -2.38 6.06
C TYR A 216 15.66 -1.25 6.05
N ARG A 217 15.67 -0.37 5.04
CA ARG A 217 16.57 0.78 4.94
C ARG A 217 16.08 2.00 5.70
N GLN A 218 14.79 2.32 5.58
CA GLN A 218 14.27 3.62 6.03
C GLN A 218 13.84 3.64 7.50
N LEU A 219 13.35 2.52 8.03
CA LEU A 219 12.61 2.53 9.28
C LEU A 219 13.50 2.35 10.51
N PHE A 220 14.40 3.29 10.73
CA PHE A 220 15.09 3.41 12.02
C PHE A 220 14.09 3.76 13.14
N PRO A 221 14.17 3.13 14.34
CA PRO A 221 15.19 2.18 14.80
C PRO A 221 14.86 0.70 14.59
N LEU A 222 13.81 0.35 13.84
CA LEU A 222 13.33 -1.03 13.71
C LEU A 222 14.37 -2.00 13.15
N ASN A 223 15.26 -1.51 12.29
CA ASN A 223 16.40 -2.26 11.76
C ASN A 223 17.72 -1.51 11.96
N ALA A 224 18.17 -1.38 13.21
CA ALA A 224 19.39 -0.64 13.54
C ALA A 224 20.66 -1.17 12.83
N GLY A 225 20.70 -2.46 12.48
CA GLY A 225 21.84 -3.06 11.78
C GLY A 225 21.90 -2.72 10.28
N GLY A 226 20.82 -2.20 9.69
CA GLY A 226 20.74 -1.87 8.26
C GLY A 226 20.88 -3.07 7.31
N ILE A 227 20.88 -4.30 7.85
CA ILE A 227 20.96 -5.53 7.06
C ILE A 227 19.60 -5.74 6.39
N ILE A 228 19.63 -5.93 5.08
CA ILE A 228 18.44 -6.20 4.27
C ILE A 228 18.47 -7.71 3.98
N PRO A 229 17.37 -8.45 4.23
CA PRO A 229 17.29 -9.84 3.85
C PRO A 229 17.38 -9.97 2.32
N THR A 230 17.70 -11.17 1.83
CA THR A 230 17.54 -11.49 0.42
C THR A 230 16.12 -11.09 -0.01
N PRO A 231 15.96 -10.31 -1.11
CA PRO A 231 14.65 -9.84 -1.53
C PRO A 231 13.68 -10.99 -1.76
N ILE A 232 12.45 -10.82 -1.27
CA ILE A 232 11.39 -11.78 -1.53
C ILE A 232 10.95 -11.69 -2.99
N THR A 233 10.83 -12.84 -3.63
CA THR A 233 10.33 -12.95 -5.00
C THR A 233 8.83 -13.31 -4.99
N PRO A 234 8.09 -13.10 -6.10
CA PRO A 234 6.74 -13.64 -6.23
C PRO A 234 6.68 -15.13 -5.91
N GLU A 235 7.67 -15.91 -6.37
CA GLU A 235 7.75 -17.36 -6.16
C GLU A 235 7.91 -17.73 -4.68
N ASP A 236 8.67 -16.96 -3.91
CA ASP A 236 8.86 -17.18 -2.47
C ASP A 236 7.55 -17.08 -1.68
N ILE A 237 6.61 -16.25 -2.15
CA ILE A 237 5.26 -16.13 -1.60
C ILE A 237 4.23 -16.97 -2.35
N GLY A 238 4.64 -17.83 -3.30
CA GLY A 238 3.76 -18.76 -4.02
C GLY A 238 2.97 -18.15 -5.19
N LEU A 239 3.38 -16.97 -5.65
CA LEU A 239 2.86 -16.34 -6.87
C LEU A 239 3.66 -16.81 -8.09
N SER A 240 3.03 -16.71 -9.26
CA SER A 240 3.68 -17.03 -10.52
C SER A 240 4.58 -15.87 -10.99
N SER A 241 5.69 -16.21 -11.64
CA SER A 241 6.55 -15.29 -12.39
C SER A 241 5.77 -14.55 -13.46
#